data_AF-A0A9E1YFW4-F1
#
_entry.id   AF-A0A9E1YFW4-F1
#
_cell.length_a   1.000
_cell.length_b   1.000
_cell.length_c   1.000
_cell.angle_alpha   90.00
_cell.angle_beta   90.00
_cell.angle_gamma   90.00
#
_symmetry.space_group_name_H-M   'P 1'
#
loop_
_entity.id
_entity.type
_entity.pdbx_description
1 polymer ?
#
loop_
_entity_poly.entity_id
_entity_poly.type
_entity_poly.pdbx_seq_one_letter_code
_entity_poly.pdbx_strand_id
1 'polypeptide(L)'
;EDGSGLTATVTITVNNINDAPVAQPDSYTLVEDNLLSLTLGDNDTDIDSAIASFEILGTIAGEVTGTGTDLIYTPPLDFVGEESFTYRAVDEDGASSNEVAVTITIEPVTVTLLEVVQLTLPSTGYSVVNDSELGASVLSSTAQEFTVPPNVVSVLLALNGAGANIDENGLFISSLVPPSGPFAGFQRFVNFCFDGNCSSLVPRLPSYKAESGTWTFQLGTLAATLDEIDFAELTLTAIFRTGPTPDTTDNGSTTVSVKPFLTADSINASELAPALTRLAEIGAQNRIEFVIEPVTLLEDTAFTSVSASFLDATTISLVSQGDADSLNLFFLEDFLAGESLAGISGGVPGSFGTKNGNNGVLINAGTLLADGSESSIQDTAEIAFHEVGHLLGLYHTTEARFSFVDVLDDTPVCEASVHDANNDGVANANECPDAANPMFWFNSILIEPTALTADQKHVLFYSPIAVPGSL
;
A
#
# COMPACT_ATOMS: atom_id res chain seq x y z
N GLU A 1 -89.08 -4.43 57.87
CA GLU A 1 -87.95 -5.27 58.28
C GLU A 1 -87.07 -5.55 57.08
N ASP A 2 -85.77 -5.60 57.35
CA ASP A 2 -84.66 -5.42 56.43
C ASP A 2 -84.40 -6.64 55.53
N GLY A 3 -84.27 -6.38 54.23
CA GLY A 3 -83.62 -7.31 53.29
C GLY A 3 -82.12 -7.06 53.30
N SER A 4 -81.42 -7.66 54.26
CA SER A 4 -79.95 -7.67 54.31
C SER A 4 -79.40 -8.42 53.09
N GLY A 5 -78.79 -7.69 52.16
CA GLY A 5 -78.04 -8.28 51.06
C GLY A 5 -76.68 -8.75 51.58
N LEU A 6 -76.49 -10.06 51.66
CA LEU A 6 -75.19 -10.65 51.99
C LEU A 6 -74.27 -10.55 50.77
N THR A 7 -73.13 -9.89 50.92
CA THR A 7 -72.03 -9.95 49.95
C THR A 7 -71.17 -11.18 50.23
N ALA A 8 -70.89 -11.95 49.18
CA ALA A 8 -69.96 -13.06 49.21
C ALA A 8 -68.68 -12.65 48.45
N THR A 9 -67.53 -12.84 49.08
CA THR A 9 -66.23 -12.63 48.43
C THR A 9 -65.82 -13.92 47.74
N VAL A 10 -65.60 -13.85 46.42
CA VAL A 10 -65.01 -14.96 45.64
C VAL A 10 -63.52 -14.66 45.49
N THR A 11 -62.70 -15.58 45.97
CA THR A 11 -61.25 -15.55 45.71
C THR A 11 -60.96 -16.43 44.50
N ILE A 12 -60.44 -15.82 43.44
CA ILE A 12 -59.92 -16.53 42.27
C ILE A 12 -58.40 -16.51 42.39
N THR A 13 -57.80 -17.70 42.48
CA THR A 13 -56.35 -17.85 42.38
C THR A 13 -56.01 -18.16 40.93
N VAL A 14 -55.18 -17.30 40.32
CA VAL A 14 -54.56 -17.56 39.02
C VAL A 14 -53.13 -17.98 39.32
N ASN A 15 -52.77 -19.21 38.95
CA ASN A 15 -51.39 -19.68 39.07
C ASN A 15 -50.63 -19.26 37.81
N ASN A 16 -49.38 -18.81 37.97
CA ASN A 16 -48.51 -18.64 36.81
C ASN A 16 -48.12 -20.02 36.27
N ILE A 17 -48.07 -20.17 34.96
CA ILE A 17 -47.56 -21.35 34.27
C ILE A 17 -46.40 -20.82 33.43
N ASN A 18 -45.20 -21.37 33.64
CA ASN A 18 -44.00 -20.95 32.90
C ASN A 18 -44.27 -21.04 31.39
N ASP A 19 -44.04 -19.93 30.69
CA ASP A 19 -44.10 -19.88 29.23
C ASP A 19 -42.69 -20.17 28.70
N ALA A 20 -42.57 -20.99 27.64
CA ALA A 20 -41.26 -21.29 27.08
C ALA A 20 -40.71 -20.09 26.27
N PRO A 21 -39.38 -19.95 26.16
CA PRO A 21 -38.80 -18.90 25.34
C PRO A 21 -39.20 -19.03 23.86
N VAL A 22 -39.12 -17.91 23.14
CA VAL A 22 -39.28 -17.85 21.68
C VAL A 22 -37.93 -17.47 21.08
N ALA A 23 -37.33 -18.42 20.37
CA ALA A 23 -36.04 -18.23 19.73
C ALA A 23 -36.18 -17.78 18.27
N GLN A 24 -35.22 -17.00 17.76
CA GLN A 24 -35.14 -16.51 16.39
C GLN A 24 -33.83 -16.92 15.70
N PRO A 25 -33.83 -17.13 14.36
CA PRO A 25 -32.60 -17.52 13.65
C PRO A 25 -31.52 -16.43 13.72
N ASP A 26 -30.26 -16.88 13.77
CA ASP A 26 -29.08 -16.02 13.78
C ASP A 26 -28.22 -16.24 12.54
N SER A 27 -27.47 -15.20 12.16
CA SER A 27 -26.51 -15.27 11.05
C SER A 27 -25.21 -14.56 11.39
N TYR A 28 -24.09 -15.22 11.12
CA TYR A 28 -22.76 -14.69 11.36
C TYR A 28 -21.88 -14.84 10.11
N THR A 29 -20.86 -13.98 10.03
CA THR A 29 -19.79 -14.08 9.03
C THR A 29 -18.44 -14.18 9.74
N LEU A 30 -17.52 -14.94 9.16
CA LEU A 30 -16.18 -15.20 9.68
C LEU A 30 -15.21 -15.31 8.50
N VAL A 31 -13.98 -14.84 8.65
CA VAL A 31 -12.89 -15.16 7.71
C VAL A 31 -12.28 -16.50 8.13
N GLU A 32 -12.00 -17.40 7.19
CA GLU A 32 -11.40 -18.71 7.48
C GLU A 32 -10.18 -18.61 8.40
N ASP A 33 -9.91 -19.69 9.12
CA ASP A 33 -8.83 -19.82 10.12
C ASP A 33 -8.92 -18.88 11.34
N ASN A 34 -10.03 -18.15 11.52
CA ASN A 34 -10.30 -17.37 12.72
C ASN A 34 -11.33 -18.06 13.63
N LEU A 35 -11.37 -17.63 14.90
CA LEU A 35 -12.41 -18.03 15.85
C LEU A 35 -13.56 -17.02 15.83
N LEU A 36 -14.80 -17.49 15.98
CA LEU A 36 -15.98 -16.64 16.09
C LEU A 36 -16.61 -16.78 17.47
N SER A 37 -16.72 -15.68 18.22
CA SER A 37 -17.58 -15.63 19.40
C SER A 37 -19.04 -15.55 18.95
N LEU A 38 -19.85 -16.54 19.36
CA LEU A 38 -21.27 -16.62 19.07
C LEU A 38 -22.07 -16.06 20.26
N THR A 39 -22.73 -14.93 20.05
CA THR A 39 -23.69 -14.37 21.02
C THR A 39 -25.10 -14.76 20.59
N LEU A 40 -25.63 -15.84 21.18
CA LEU A 40 -27.01 -16.28 20.94
C LEU A 40 -27.98 -15.54 21.87
N GLY A 41 -29.21 -15.35 21.42
CA GLY A 41 -30.33 -14.87 22.24
C GLY A 41 -30.52 -13.37 22.35
N ASP A 42 -29.72 -12.55 21.65
CA ASP A 42 -29.96 -11.09 21.55
C ASP A 42 -31.32 -10.75 20.90
N ASN A 43 -31.83 -11.66 20.06
CA ASN A 43 -33.11 -11.60 19.35
C ASN A 43 -34.18 -12.54 19.96
N ASP A 44 -33.85 -13.26 21.01
CA ASP A 44 -34.74 -14.20 21.69
C ASP A 44 -35.50 -13.50 22.82
N THR A 45 -36.68 -14.01 23.14
CA THR A 45 -37.51 -13.43 24.19
C THR A 45 -38.19 -14.50 25.00
N ASP A 46 -38.39 -14.21 26.28
CA ASP A 46 -39.25 -14.97 27.17
C ASP A 46 -40.15 -13.96 27.92
N ILE A 47 -41.41 -14.35 28.15
CA ILE A 47 -42.45 -13.43 28.64
C ILE A 47 -42.44 -13.31 30.16
N ASP A 48 -42.01 -14.34 30.89
CA ASP A 48 -42.14 -14.40 32.34
C ASP A 48 -40.88 -14.86 33.08
N SER A 49 -39.84 -15.32 32.37
CA SER A 49 -38.54 -15.74 32.92
C SER A 49 -37.35 -15.21 32.10
N ALA A 50 -36.13 -15.36 32.62
CA ALA A 50 -34.91 -15.05 31.87
C ALA A 50 -34.42 -16.30 31.12
N ILE A 51 -33.80 -16.12 29.95
CA ILE A 51 -33.10 -17.19 29.25
C ILE A 51 -31.81 -17.52 30.01
N ALA A 52 -31.67 -18.78 30.42
CA ALA A 52 -30.58 -19.26 31.27
C ALA A 52 -29.45 -19.93 30.47
N SER A 53 -29.77 -20.62 29.36
CA SER A 53 -28.78 -21.32 28.54
C SER A 53 -29.28 -21.62 27.13
N PHE A 54 -28.37 -22.05 26.25
CA PHE A 54 -28.67 -22.51 24.90
C PHE A 54 -28.25 -23.98 24.72
N GLU A 55 -29.15 -24.80 24.21
CA GLU A 55 -28.88 -26.16 23.79
C GLU A 55 -28.54 -26.17 22.30
N ILE A 56 -27.28 -26.48 21.97
CA ILE A 56 -26.81 -26.59 20.59
C ILE A 56 -27.18 -27.96 20.04
N LEU A 57 -27.87 -27.97 18.91
CA LEU A 57 -28.43 -29.14 18.24
C LEU A 57 -27.86 -29.29 16.83
N GLY A 58 -27.51 -30.52 16.49
CA GLY A 58 -26.87 -30.84 15.23
C GLY A 58 -25.35 -30.82 15.31
N THR A 59 -24.71 -31.26 14.23
CA THR A 59 -23.26 -31.29 14.09
C THR A 59 -22.91 -30.53 12.84
N ILE A 60 -21.94 -29.62 12.94
CA ILE A 60 -21.30 -28.95 11.82
C ILE A 60 -19.87 -29.49 11.66
N ALA A 61 -19.19 -29.17 10.56
CA ALA A 61 -17.81 -29.62 10.39
C ALA A 61 -16.88 -28.90 11.36
N GLY A 62 -17.16 -27.64 11.69
CA GLY A 62 -16.50 -26.93 12.77
C GLY A 62 -16.92 -27.39 14.18
N GLU A 63 -16.30 -26.78 15.18
CA GLU A 63 -16.53 -27.09 16.59
C GLU A 63 -17.14 -25.86 17.31
N VAL A 64 -18.29 -26.05 17.96
CA VAL A 64 -18.85 -25.05 18.89
C VAL A 64 -18.53 -25.50 20.31
N THR A 65 -17.78 -24.68 21.04
CA THR A 65 -17.40 -24.91 22.44
C THR A 65 -17.92 -23.77 23.31
N GLY A 66 -17.93 -23.96 24.63
CA GLY A 66 -18.39 -22.95 25.59
C GLY A 66 -19.62 -23.38 26.39
N THR A 67 -20.16 -22.45 27.18
CA THR A 67 -21.33 -22.69 28.06
C THR A 67 -22.16 -21.43 28.22
N GLY A 68 -23.49 -21.57 28.32
CA GLY A 68 -24.38 -20.43 28.48
C GLY A 68 -24.35 -19.55 27.22
N THR A 69 -24.22 -18.24 27.40
CA THR A 69 -24.12 -17.25 26.32
C THR A 69 -22.71 -17.15 25.70
N ASP A 70 -21.70 -17.73 26.34
CA ASP A 70 -20.30 -17.62 25.91
C ASP A 70 -19.93 -18.82 25.05
N LEU A 71 -20.30 -18.77 23.76
CA LEU A 71 -20.01 -19.81 22.78
C LEU A 71 -18.93 -19.36 21.80
N ILE A 72 -18.05 -20.29 21.42
CA ILE A 72 -16.98 -20.06 20.45
C ILE A 72 -17.09 -21.11 19.36
N TYR A 73 -17.20 -20.65 18.11
CA TYR A 73 -17.12 -21.47 16.91
C TYR A 73 -15.69 -21.47 16.34
N THR A 74 -15.20 -22.67 16.03
CA THR A 74 -13.91 -22.93 15.38
C THR A 74 -14.17 -23.66 14.05
N PRO A 75 -13.95 -23.03 12.88
CA PRO A 75 -14.10 -23.71 11.59
C PRO A 75 -12.99 -24.77 11.39
N PRO A 76 -13.19 -25.77 10.51
CA PRO A 76 -12.08 -26.57 10.01
C PRO A 76 -11.04 -25.68 9.30
N LEU A 77 -9.77 -26.08 9.35
CA LEU A 77 -8.69 -25.38 8.64
C LEU A 77 -8.99 -25.28 7.13
N ASP A 78 -8.74 -24.10 6.55
CA ASP A 78 -8.94 -23.80 5.12
C ASP A 78 -10.39 -24.01 4.61
N PHE A 79 -11.39 -23.99 5.50
CA PHE A 79 -12.79 -24.17 5.11
C PHE A 79 -13.42 -22.84 4.68
N VAL A 80 -13.87 -22.79 3.43
CA VAL A 80 -14.67 -21.69 2.87
C VAL A 80 -16.04 -22.21 2.47
N GLY A 81 -17.09 -21.53 2.92
CA GLY A 81 -18.47 -21.93 2.63
C GLY A 81 -19.44 -21.58 3.77
N GLU A 82 -20.65 -22.09 3.66
CA GLU A 82 -21.70 -21.89 4.66
C GLU A 82 -21.87 -23.15 5.52
N GLU A 83 -21.92 -22.97 6.84
CA GLU A 83 -22.33 -24.00 7.80
C GLU A 83 -23.60 -23.58 8.53
N SER A 84 -24.39 -24.55 8.98
CA SER A 84 -25.55 -24.28 9.82
C SER A 84 -25.78 -25.37 10.85
N PHE A 85 -26.04 -24.94 12.08
CA PHE A 85 -26.57 -25.76 13.16
C PHE A 85 -27.87 -25.16 13.69
N THR A 86 -28.53 -25.87 14.60
CA THR A 86 -29.77 -25.38 15.23
C THR A 86 -29.58 -25.23 16.74
N TYR A 87 -30.35 -24.38 17.40
CA TYR A 87 -30.36 -24.33 18.87
C TYR A 87 -31.75 -24.16 19.45
N ARG A 88 -31.86 -24.39 20.77
CA ARG A 88 -33.01 -24.01 21.60
C ARG A 88 -32.54 -23.17 22.76
N ALA A 89 -33.25 -22.09 23.08
CA ALA A 89 -33.09 -21.35 24.33
C ALA A 89 -33.80 -22.11 25.47
N VAL A 90 -33.22 -22.09 26.66
CA VAL A 90 -33.77 -22.71 27.87
C VAL A 90 -33.87 -21.65 28.96
N ASP A 91 -35.07 -21.45 29.53
CA ASP A 91 -35.29 -20.50 30.63
C ASP A 91 -34.78 -21.02 31.99
N GLU A 92 -34.82 -20.16 33.01
CA GLU A 92 -34.44 -20.49 34.39
C GLU A 92 -35.33 -21.58 35.04
N ASP A 93 -36.54 -21.78 34.55
CA ASP A 93 -37.51 -22.78 35.02
C ASP A 93 -37.41 -24.12 34.25
N GLY A 94 -36.57 -24.19 33.23
CA GLY A 94 -36.22 -25.37 32.44
C GLY A 94 -37.08 -25.64 31.20
N ALA A 95 -37.91 -24.71 30.73
CA ALA A 95 -38.63 -24.89 29.45
C ALA A 95 -37.76 -24.49 28.25
N SER A 96 -37.94 -25.19 27.13
CA SER A 96 -37.15 -24.99 25.90
C SER A 96 -37.98 -24.36 24.78
N SER A 97 -37.35 -23.48 24.00
CA SER A 97 -37.95 -22.82 22.85
C SER A 97 -38.22 -23.74 21.65
N ASN A 98 -38.76 -23.15 20.58
CA ASN A 98 -38.64 -23.70 19.22
C ASN A 98 -37.17 -23.82 18.79
N GLU A 99 -36.90 -24.74 17.88
CA GLU A 99 -35.59 -24.85 17.22
C GLU A 99 -35.46 -23.78 16.14
N VAL A 100 -34.32 -23.09 16.13
CA VAL A 100 -33.96 -22.11 15.11
C VAL A 100 -32.55 -22.36 14.58
N ALA A 101 -32.31 -21.93 13.35
CA ALA A 101 -31.02 -22.10 12.70
C ALA A 101 -30.06 -20.96 13.06
N VAL A 102 -28.79 -21.32 13.23
CA VAL A 102 -27.66 -20.41 13.17
C VAL A 102 -26.97 -20.69 11.84
N THR A 103 -26.79 -19.67 11.01
CA THR A 103 -26.04 -19.76 9.76
C THR A 103 -24.71 -19.05 9.92
N ILE A 104 -23.60 -19.72 9.61
CA ILE A 104 -22.26 -19.13 9.61
C ILE A 104 -21.74 -19.16 8.19
N THR A 105 -21.45 -18.00 7.62
CA THR A 105 -20.74 -17.90 6.33
C THR A 105 -19.25 -17.67 6.60
N ILE A 106 -18.42 -18.61 6.14
CA ILE A 106 -16.97 -18.54 6.23
C ILE A 106 -16.42 -18.07 4.88
N GLU A 107 -15.83 -16.89 4.88
CA GLU A 107 -15.23 -16.24 3.71
C GLU A 107 -13.74 -16.58 3.60
N PRO A 108 -13.18 -16.66 2.39
CA PRO A 108 -11.75 -16.94 2.21
C PRO A 108 -10.88 -15.83 2.79
N VAL A 109 -9.65 -16.17 3.20
CA VAL A 109 -8.64 -15.14 3.51
C VAL A 109 -8.36 -14.35 2.24
N THR A 110 -8.56 -13.05 2.32
CA THR A 110 -8.16 -12.15 1.24
C THR A 110 -6.63 -12.01 1.27
N VAL A 111 -5.95 -12.67 0.34
CA VAL A 111 -4.50 -12.57 0.20
C VAL A 111 -4.10 -11.37 -0.64
N THR A 112 -2.96 -10.77 -0.32
CA THR A 112 -2.36 -9.75 -1.18
C THR A 112 -1.69 -10.42 -2.36
N LEU A 113 -2.07 -10.02 -3.58
CA LEU A 113 -1.50 -10.53 -4.83
C LEU A 113 -1.06 -9.36 -5.71
N LEU A 114 0.03 -9.58 -6.44
CA LEU A 114 0.52 -8.67 -7.46
C LEU A 114 0.29 -9.31 -8.83
N GLU A 115 -0.53 -8.68 -9.66
CA GLU A 115 -0.78 -9.09 -11.04
C GLU A 115 -0.10 -8.12 -12.00
N VAL A 116 0.60 -8.64 -13.01
CA VAL A 116 1.30 -7.84 -14.02
C VAL A 116 0.74 -8.17 -15.40
N VAL A 117 0.17 -7.17 -16.06
CA VAL A 117 -0.45 -7.29 -17.38
C VAL A 117 0.33 -6.45 -18.38
N GLN A 118 0.96 -7.10 -19.36
CA GLN A 118 1.60 -6.40 -20.46
C GLN A 118 0.53 -5.84 -21.41
N LEU A 119 0.58 -4.53 -21.64
CA LEU A 119 -0.31 -3.81 -22.55
C LEU A 119 0.35 -3.60 -23.91
N THR A 120 -0.49 -3.40 -24.93
CA THR A 120 0.00 -3.06 -26.26
C THR A 120 0.27 -1.56 -26.35
N LEU A 121 1.47 -1.20 -26.80
CA LEU A 121 1.81 0.20 -27.10
C LEU A 121 1.07 0.66 -28.36
N PRO A 122 0.28 1.75 -28.31
CA PRO A 122 -0.25 2.37 -29.51
C PRO A 122 0.91 3.02 -30.29
N SER A 123 1.26 2.50 -31.46
CA SER A 123 2.32 3.08 -32.32
C SER A 123 1.79 3.94 -33.47
N THR A 124 0.46 4.10 -33.55
CA THR A 124 -0.22 4.92 -34.57
C THR A 124 -1.43 5.62 -33.96
N GLY A 125 -2.08 6.51 -34.70
CA GLY A 125 -3.31 7.18 -34.24
C GLY A 125 -3.06 8.37 -33.32
N TYR A 126 -1.90 9.01 -33.41
CA TYR A 126 -1.58 10.20 -32.64
C TYR A 126 -2.13 11.47 -33.30
N SER A 127 -2.60 12.40 -32.48
CA SER A 127 -3.09 13.70 -32.92
C SER A 127 -2.59 14.81 -32.00
N VAL A 128 -2.42 16.01 -32.54
CA VAL A 128 -1.97 17.17 -31.76
C VAL A 128 -3.08 17.62 -30.83
N VAL A 129 -2.78 17.69 -29.54
CA VAL A 129 -3.63 18.22 -28.48
C VAL A 129 -2.87 19.33 -27.76
N ASN A 130 -3.57 20.37 -27.32
CA ASN A 130 -2.98 21.37 -26.44
C ASN A 130 -3.12 20.90 -24.99
N ASP A 131 -1.99 20.63 -24.36
CA ASP A 131 -1.92 20.25 -22.96
C ASP A 131 -1.76 21.50 -22.10
N SER A 132 -2.78 21.81 -21.29
CA SER A 132 -2.78 22.99 -20.45
C SER A 132 -1.86 22.88 -19.23
N GLU A 133 -1.54 21.66 -18.78
CA GLU A 133 -0.71 21.42 -17.60
C GLU A 133 0.77 21.51 -17.96
N LEU A 134 1.15 20.98 -19.12
CA LEU A 134 2.49 21.16 -19.69
C LEU A 134 2.68 22.54 -20.34
N GLY A 135 1.58 23.24 -20.65
CA GLY A 135 1.64 24.50 -21.40
C GLY A 135 2.20 24.32 -22.81
N ALA A 136 2.02 23.14 -23.40
CA ALA A 136 2.64 22.72 -24.66
C ALA A 136 1.66 21.97 -25.56
N SER A 137 1.99 21.88 -26.86
CA SER A 137 1.28 20.98 -27.78
C SER A 137 1.93 19.60 -27.71
N VAL A 138 1.11 18.57 -27.51
CA VAL A 138 1.53 17.17 -27.35
C VAL A 138 0.90 16.35 -28.47
N LEU A 139 1.66 15.43 -29.08
CA LEU A 139 1.06 14.35 -29.86
C LEU A 139 0.51 13.31 -28.90
N SER A 140 -0.80 13.11 -28.88
CA SER A 140 -1.48 12.16 -27.99
C SER A 140 -2.13 11.03 -28.79
N SER A 141 -1.96 9.80 -28.33
CA SER A 141 -2.57 8.60 -28.91
C SER A 141 -4.10 8.63 -28.78
N THR A 142 -4.80 7.83 -29.57
CA THR A 142 -6.20 7.47 -29.24
C THR A 142 -6.25 6.75 -27.88
N ALA A 143 -7.32 6.98 -27.12
CA ALA A 143 -7.56 6.27 -25.87
C ALA A 143 -7.54 4.74 -26.08
N GLN A 144 -6.77 4.06 -25.23
CA GLN A 144 -6.70 2.60 -25.13
C GLN A 144 -7.38 2.16 -23.85
N GLU A 145 -7.89 0.93 -23.82
CA GLU A 145 -8.58 0.37 -22.65
C GLU A 145 -7.78 -0.79 -22.03
N PHE A 146 -7.85 -0.92 -20.70
CA PHE A 146 -7.49 -2.12 -19.97
C PHE A 146 -8.48 -2.38 -18.84
N THR A 147 -8.54 -3.62 -18.34
CA THR A 147 -9.47 -4.01 -17.27
C THR A 147 -8.71 -4.21 -15.97
N VAL A 148 -9.17 -3.55 -14.91
CA VAL A 148 -8.67 -3.70 -13.55
C VAL A 148 -9.53 -4.74 -12.81
N PRO A 149 -8.93 -5.74 -12.14
CA PRO A 149 -9.65 -6.82 -11.48
C PRO A 149 -10.46 -6.34 -10.25
N PRO A 150 -11.43 -7.14 -9.76
CA PRO A 150 -12.07 -6.92 -8.47
C PRO A 150 -11.08 -6.91 -7.31
N ASN A 151 -11.47 -6.34 -6.17
CA ASN A 151 -10.65 -6.26 -4.94
C ASN A 151 -9.29 -5.57 -5.14
N VAL A 152 -9.20 -4.69 -6.13
CA VAL A 152 -8.00 -3.88 -6.36
C VAL A 152 -7.77 -2.91 -5.21
N VAL A 153 -6.53 -2.89 -4.72
CA VAL A 153 -6.01 -1.97 -3.72
C VAL A 153 -5.28 -0.83 -4.41
N SER A 154 -4.38 -1.17 -5.35
CA SER A 154 -3.68 -0.17 -6.15
C SER A 154 -3.46 -0.60 -7.60
N VAL A 155 -3.36 0.41 -8.47
CA VAL A 155 -3.08 0.30 -9.90
C VAL A 155 -1.83 1.10 -10.19
N LEU A 156 -0.83 0.44 -10.78
CA LEU A 156 0.37 1.08 -11.31
C LEU A 156 0.42 0.87 -12.83
N LEU A 157 0.30 1.93 -13.61
CA LEU A 157 0.59 1.89 -15.05
C LEU A 157 2.03 2.36 -15.27
N ALA A 158 2.89 1.52 -15.83
CA ALA A 158 4.31 1.81 -16.03
C ALA A 158 4.71 1.67 -17.50
N LEU A 159 5.30 2.73 -18.05
CA LEU A 159 5.97 2.77 -19.34
C LEU A 159 7.48 2.79 -19.07
N ASN A 160 8.20 1.78 -19.56
CA ASN A 160 9.63 1.64 -19.32
C ASN A 160 10.41 1.50 -20.63
N GLY A 161 11.70 1.87 -20.57
CA GLY A 161 12.65 1.78 -21.67
C GLY A 161 13.24 3.15 -22.04
N ALA A 162 14.34 3.17 -22.80
CA ALA A 162 15.12 4.40 -23.04
C ALA A 162 14.32 5.57 -23.63
N GLY A 163 13.29 5.28 -24.44
CA GLY A 163 12.40 6.29 -24.99
C GLY A 163 11.28 6.77 -24.04
N ALA A 164 11.23 6.28 -22.79
CA ALA A 164 10.24 6.68 -21.80
C ALA A 164 10.79 7.87 -21.01
N ASN A 165 10.40 9.08 -21.39
CA ASN A 165 10.76 10.33 -20.73
C ASN A 165 9.83 11.45 -21.22
N ILE A 166 9.77 12.57 -20.48
CA ILE A 166 8.99 13.74 -20.86
C ILE A 166 9.85 14.85 -21.50
N ASP A 167 11.11 14.99 -21.06
CA ASP A 167 11.94 16.15 -21.39
C ASP A 167 12.70 16.04 -22.73
N GLU A 168 12.94 14.81 -23.23
CA GLU A 168 13.72 14.55 -24.45
C GLU A 168 12.87 14.13 -25.65
N ASN A 169 11.62 14.60 -25.70
CA ASN A 169 10.63 14.17 -26.69
C ASN A 169 10.33 12.66 -26.63
N GLY A 170 10.60 12.00 -25.50
CA GLY A 170 10.20 10.63 -25.27
C GLY A 170 8.67 10.45 -25.24
N LEU A 171 8.29 9.20 -25.01
CA LEU A 171 6.91 8.81 -24.81
C LEU A 171 6.61 8.81 -23.31
N PHE A 172 5.44 9.31 -22.93
CA PHE A 172 4.99 9.37 -21.54
C PHE A 172 3.50 9.04 -21.41
N ILE A 173 3.05 8.74 -20.20
CA ILE A 173 1.62 8.53 -19.92
C ILE A 173 0.95 9.91 -19.87
N SER A 174 0.15 10.20 -20.87
CA SER A 174 -0.54 11.49 -21.08
C SER A 174 -2.01 11.47 -20.71
N SER A 175 -2.51 10.37 -20.15
CA SER A 175 -3.84 10.26 -19.54
C SER A 175 -3.99 8.91 -18.88
N LEU A 176 -4.61 8.89 -17.70
CA LEU A 176 -5.11 7.69 -17.04
C LEU A 176 -6.46 8.03 -16.40
N VAL A 177 -7.50 7.25 -16.75
CA VAL A 177 -8.89 7.56 -16.37
C VAL A 177 -9.57 6.29 -15.83
N PRO A 178 -10.05 6.31 -14.56
CA PRO A 178 -10.84 5.22 -13.98
C PRO A 178 -12.30 5.23 -14.45
N PRO A 179 -13.09 4.19 -14.11
CA PRO A 179 -14.52 4.09 -14.44
C PRO A 179 -15.36 5.28 -13.96
N SER A 180 -15.02 5.87 -12.81
CA SER A 180 -15.71 7.05 -12.27
C SER A 180 -15.46 8.35 -13.04
N GLY A 181 -14.47 8.36 -13.94
CA GLY A 181 -14.09 9.52 -14.74
C GLY A 181 -12.73 10.11 -14.35
N PRO A 182 -12.31 11.21 -15.01
CA PRO A 182 -10.97 11.76 -14.85
C PRO A 182 -10.71 12.27 -13.44
N PHE A 183 -9.49 12.06 -12.92
CA PHE A 183 -9.06 12.65 -11.65
C PHE A 183 -9.04 14.19 -11.72
N ALA A 184 -9.42 14.86 -10.64
CA ALA A 184 -9.31 16.32 -10.57
C ALA A 184 -7.82 16.72 -10.48
N GLY A 185 -7.41 17.74 -11.26
CA GLY A 185 -5.99 18.14 -11.37
C GLY A 185 -5.15 17.30 -12.35
N PHE A 186 -5.86 16.51 -13.15
CA PHE A 186 -5.48 15.58 -14.21
C PHE A 186 -4.11 14.87 -14.23
N GLN A 187 -2.90 15.44 -14.25
CA GLN A 187 -1.71 14.61 -14.62
C GLN A 187 -0.42 14.72 -13.81
N ARG A 188 -0.18 15.79 -13.04
CA ARG A 188 0.97 15.81 -12.10
C ARG A 188 0.76 14.94 -10.86
N PHE A 189 -0.48 14.62 -10.52
CA PHE A 189 -0.83 13.84 -9.32
C PHE A 189 -0.67 12.34 -9.53
N VAL A 190 -0.63 11.89 -10.78
CA VAL A 190 -0.66 10.46 -11.08
C VAL A 190 0.52 10.07 -11.95
N ASN A 191 0.89 10.83 -12.99
CA ASN A 191 1.93 10.41 -13.94
C ASN A 191 3.29 11.03 -13.62
N PHE A 192 4.30 10.17 -13.58
CA PHE A 192 5.69 10.53 -13.36
C PHE A 192 6.52 10.01 -14.48
N CYS A 193 7.63 10.69 -14.75
CA CYS A 193 8.40 10.41 -15.93
C CYS A 193 9.82 10.91 -15.69
N PHE A 194 10.71 9.95 -15.46
CA PHE A 194 12.16 10.12 -15.44
C PHE A 194 12.75 9.26 -16.55
N ASP A 195 14.01 9.48 -16.88
CA ASP A 195 14.67 8.76 -17.95
C ASP A 195 14.58 7.23 -17.75
N GLY A 196 13.84 6.58 -18.64
CA GLY A 196 13.64 5.13 -18.61
C GLY A 196 12.37 4.65 -17.94
N ASN A 197 11.66 5.50 -17.19
CA ASN A 197 10.46 5.11 -16.44
C ASN A 197 9.45 6.25 -16.35
N CYS A 198 8.28 6.02 -16.94
CA CYS A 198 7.12 6.83 -16.71
C CYS A 198 5.99 6.03 -16.09
N SER A 199 5.69 6.28 -14.82
CA SER A 199 4.81 5.46 -14.00
C SER A 199 3.64 6.26 -13.42
N SER A 200 2.54 5.55 -13.14
CA SER A 200 1.30 6.16 -12.67
C SER A 200 0.62 5.31 -11.61
N LEU A 201 0.68 5.75 -10.34
CA LEU A 201 0.18 5.02 -9.18
C LEU A 201 -1.15 5.59 -8.68
N VAL A 202 -2.14 4.72 -8.49
CA VAL A 202 -3.43 5.04 -7.87
C VAL A 202 -3.75 4.04 -6.75
N PRO A 203 -4.17 4.49 -5.55
CA PRO A 203 -4.28 5.87 -5.13
C PRO A 203 -2.92 6.47 -4.75
N ARG A 204 -2.81 7.79 -4.92
CA ARG A 204 -1.67 8.58 -4.45
C ARG A 204 -2.09 9.73 -3.52
N LEU A 205 -3.39 9.86 -3.27
CA LEU A 205 -3.98 10.73 -2.27
C LEU A 205 -5.08 9.95 -1.56
N PRO A 206 -5.32 10.21 -0.26
CA PRO A 206 -6.41 9.55 0.48
C PRO A 206 -7.81 9.79 -0.10
N SER A 207 -7.98 10.87 -0.87
CA SER A 207 -9.24 11.22 -1.54
C SER A 207 -9.55 10.35 -2.76
N TYR A 208 -8.55 9.63 -3.28
CA TYR A 208 -8.69 8.73 -4.43
C TYR A 208 -8.65 7.27 -4.00
N LYS A 209 -9.20 6.39 -4.83
CA LYS A 209 -9.18 4.94 -4.66
C LYS A 209 -8.93 4.27 -5.99
N ALA A 210 -8.29 3.11 -5.97
CA ALA A 210 -8.29 2.22 -7.11
C ALA A 210 -9.71 1.64 -7.31
N GLU A 211 -10.13 1.53 -8.57
CA GLU A 211 -11.46 1.07 -8.96
C GLU A 211 -11.33 -0.15 -9.87
N SER A 212 -12.08 -1.21 -9.61
CA SER A 212 -12.22 -2.32 -10.55
C SER A 212 -13.03 -1.89 -11.78
N GLY A 213 -12.73 -2.46 -12.94
CA GLY A 213 -13.49 -2.21 -14.18
C GLY A 213 -12.62 -1.71 -15.33
N THR A 214 -13.24 -1.12 -16.34
CA THR A 214 -12.53 -0.65 -17.54
C THR A 214 -11.92 0.73 -17.29
N TRP A 215 -10.60 0.81 -17.41
CA TRP A 215 -9.84 2.05 -17.39
C TRP A 215 -9.42 2.42 -18.80
N THR A 216 -9.23 3.72 -19.04
CA THR A 216 -8.63 4.20 -20.28
C THR A 216 -7.31 4.91 -20.03
N PHE A 217 -6.35 4.77 -20.94
CA PHE A 217 -5.10 5.53 -20.94
C PHE A 217 -4.77 6.10 -22.32
N GLN A 218 -3.91 7.11 -22.35
CA GLN A 218 -3.31 7.66 -23.57
C GLN A 218 -1.82 7.87 -23.37
N LEU A 219 -1.05 7.68 -24.42
CA LEU A 219 0.37 8.02 -24.43
C LEU A 219 0.60 9.33 -25.19
N GLY A 220 1.54 10.12 -24.72
CA GLY A 220 1.89 11.43 -25.27
C GLY A 220 3.37 11.54 -25.58
N THR A 221 3.71 12.47 -26.45
CA THR A 221 5.09 12.91 -26.70
C THR A 221 5.12 14.38 -27.09
N LEU A 222 6.19 15.09 -26.68
CA LEU A 222 6.49 16.44 -27.15
C LEU A 222 7.15 16.46 -28.54
N ALA A 223 7.49 15.28 -29.09
CA ALA A 223 8.01 15.15 -30.44
C ALA A 223 7.01 15.69 -31.47
N ALA A 224 7.52 16.28 -32.54
CA ALA A 224 6.69 16.72 -33.66
C ALA A 224 6.13 15.56 -34.50
N THR A 225 6.79 14.39 -34.44
CA THR A 225 6.43 13.15 -35.16
C THR A 225 6.84 11.94 -34.32
N LEU A 226 6.33 10.75 -34.67
CA LEU A 226 6.71 9.49 -33.99
C LEU A 226 7.99 8.85 -34.55
N ASP A 227 8.63 9.45 -35.56
CA ASP A 227 9.77 8.85 -36.28
C ASP A 227 11.00 8.62 -35.38
N GLU A 228 11.11 9.36 -34.27
CA GLU A 228 12.20 9.27 -33.30
C GLU A 228 11.89 8.33 -32.13
N ILE A 229 10.67 7.78 -32.07
CA ILE A 229 10.25 6.87 -30.99
C ILE A 229 10.51 5.42 -31.40
N ASP A 230 11.47 4.77 -30.74
CA ASP A 230 11.69 3.33 -30.89
C ASP A 230 10.74 2.53 -29.98
N PHE A 231 9.56 2.21 -30.51
CA PHE A 231 8.56 1.41 -29.79
C PHE A 231 9.03 -0.01 -29.45
N ALA A 232 10.09 -0.53 -30.08
CA ALA A 232 10.57 -1.89 -29.81
C ALA A 232 11.35 -1.98 -28.50
N GLU A 233 11.95 -0.88 -28.06
CA GLU A 233 12.70 -0.76 -26.80
C GLU A 233 11.83 -0.26 -25.64
N LEU A 234 10.52 -0.13 -25.86
CA LEU A 234 9.55 0.31 -24.86
C LEU A 234 8.65 -0.84 -24.42
N THR A 235 8.29 -0.83 -23.14
CA THR A 235 7.32 -1.75 -22.55
C THR A 235 6.27 -0.99 -21.77
N LEU A 236 5.00 -1.36 -21.92
CA LEU A 236 3.90 -0.82 -21.13
C LEU A 236 3.26 -1.95 -20.31
N THR A 237 3.18 -1.77 -19.01
CA THR A 237 2.60 -2.74 -18.07
C THR A 237 1.60 -2.08 -17.15
N ALA A 238 0.46 -2.71 -16.95
CA ALA A 238 -0.45 -2.41 -15.85
C ALA A 238 -0.23 -3.43 -14.74
N ILE A 239 0.05 -2.95 -13.55
CA ILE A 239 0.33 -3.74 -12.36
C ILE A 239 -0.80 -3.49 -11.37
N PHE A 240 -1.38 -4.56 -10.85
CA PHE A 240 -2.50 -4.50 -9.91
C PHE A 240 -2.11 -5.18 -8.62
N ARG A 241 -2.22 -4.45 -7.51
CA ARG A 241 -2.27 -5.08 -6.20
C ARG A 241 -3.72 -5.34 -5.86
N THR A 242 -4.08 -6.60 -5.66
CA THR A 242 -5.39 -6.98 -5.10
C THR A 242 -5.21 -7.49 -3.69
N GLY A 243 -6.19 -7.32 -2.82
CA GLY A 243 -6.10 -7.84 -1.46
C GLY A 243 -6.92 -7.05 -0.44
N PRO A 244 -6.58 -7.15 0.85
CA PRO A 244 -7.21 -6.34 1.87
C PRO A 244 -6.79 -4.88 1.69
N THR A 245 -7.77 -3.98 1.84
CA THR A 245 -7.49 -2.54 1.93
C THR A 245 -6.57 -2.27 3.13
N PRO A 246 -5.47 -1.53 2.95
CA PRO A 246 -4.59 -1.15 4.06
C PRO A 246 -5.34 -0.34 5.12
N ASP A 247 -5.09 -0.63 6.40
CA ASP A 247 -5.47 0.26 7.49
C ASP A 247 -4.47 1.43 7.52
N THR A 248 -4.93 2.64 7.21
CA THR A 248 -4.10 3.87 7.23
C THR A 248 -4.34 4.72 8.48
N THR A 249 -4.99 4.18 9.51
CA THR A 249 -5.11 4.86 10.81
C THR A 249 -3.79 4.77 11.60
N ASP A 250 -3.72 5.43 12.75
CA ASP A 250 -2.51 5.42 13.61
C ASP A 250 -2.10 4.02 14.13
N ASN A 251 -3.03 3.05 14.06
CA ASN A 251 -2.81 1.66 14.43
C ASN A 251 -2.42 0.79 13.22
N GLY A 252 -2.59 1.30 12.01
CA GLY A 252 -2.26 0.59 10.78
C GLY A 252 -0.76 0.41 10.60
N SER A 253 -0.39 -0.64 9.86
CA SER A 253 0.99 -0.88 9.44
C SER A 253 1.03 -1.59 8.10
N THR A 254 2.18 -1.52 7.44
CA THR A 254 2.44 -2.26 6.21
C THR A 254 3.78 -2.98 6.31
N THR A 255 3.90 -4.11 5.62
CA THR A 255 5.13 -4.89 5.52
C THR A 255 5.66 -4.81 4.09
N VAL A 256 6.98 -4.68 3.93
CA VAL A 256 7.67 -4.65 2.63
C VAL A 256 8.91 -5.55 2.72
N SER A 257 9.04 -6.50 1.78
CA SER A 257 10.24 -7.34 1.69
C SER A 257 11.40 -6.54 1.10
N VAL A 258 12.57 -6.61 1.74
CA VAL A 258 13.77 -5.86 1.36
C VAL A 258 14.91 -6.81 1.04
N LYS A 259 15.49 -6.67 -0.15
CA LYS A 259 16.64 -7.45 -0.62
C LYS A 259 17.88 -6.57 -0.76
N PRO A 260 18.81 -6.64 0.21
CA PRO A 260 20.07 -5.93 0.13
C PRO A 260 21.08 -6.72 -0.72
N PHE A 261 21.69 -6.03 -1.67
CA PHE A 261 22.80 -6.49 -2.50
C PHE A 261 24.04 -5.65 -2.20
N LEU A 262 25.14 -6.30 -1.85
CA LEU A 262 26.42 -5.62 -1.62
C LEU A 262 27.36 -5.89 -2.80
N THR A 263 27.83 -4.79 -3.40
CA THR A 263 28.78 -4.78 -4.52
C THR A 263 30.06 -4.02 -4.19
N ALA A 264 30.06 -3.23 -3.11
CA ALA A 264 31.23 -2.50 -2.64
C ALA A 264 32.35 -3.44 -2.20
N ASP A 265 33.60 -3.09 -2.51
CA ASP A 265 34.79 -3.86 -2.16
C ASP A 265 35.43 -3.36 -0.85
N SER A 266 35.18 -2.10 -0.49
CA SER A 266 35.76 -1.44 0.69
C SER A 266 35.10 -1.83 2.00
N ILE A 267 33.88 -2.36 1.95
CA ILE A 267 33.08 -2.77 3.11
C ILE A 267 32.58 -4.21 2.94
N ASN A 268 32.21 -4.85 4.05
CA ASN A 268 31.61 -6.18 4.04
C ASN A 268 30.20 -6.20 4.65
N ALA A 269 29.49 -7.32 4.51
CA ALA A 269 28.12 -7.46 5.00
C ALA A 269 27.97 -7.18 6.52
N SER A 270 28.99 -7.44 7.34
CA SER A 270 28.95 -7.13 8.77
C SER A 270 29.06 -5.63 9.05
N GLU A 271 29.72 -4.87 8.18
CA GLU A 271 29.83 -3.41 8.29
C GLU A 271 28.57 -2.71 7.76
N LEU A 272 27.87 -3.34 6.81
CA LEU A 272 26.57 -2.87 6.31
C LEU A 272 25.40 -3.18 7.27
N ALA A 273 25.48 -4.29 8.02
CA ALA A 273 24.36 -4.77 8.86
C ALA A 273 23.80 -3.73 9.88
N PRO A 274 24.62 -2.87 10.53
CA PRO A 274 24.09 -1.81 11.39
C PRO A 274 23.23 -0.80 10.64
N ALA A 275 23.60 -0.40 9.42
CA ALA A 275 22.81 0.53 8.62
C ALA A 275 21.47 -0.09 8.19
N LEU A 276 21.45 -1.38 7.83
CA LEU A 276 20.22 -2.11 7.56
C LEU A 276 19.32 -2.23 8.80
N THR A 277 19.90 -2.50 9.97
CA THR A 277 19.16 -2.51 11.23
C THR A 277 18.52 -1.14 11.49
N ARG A 278 19.28 -0.07 11.27
CA ARG A 278 18.78 1.28 11.45
C ARG A 278 17.70 1.66 10.45
N LEU A 279 17.80 1.21 9.20
CA LEU A 279 16.75 1.36 8.19
C LEU A 279 15.44 0.69 8.65
N ALA A 280 15.51 -0.53 9.19
CA ALA A 280 14.34 -1.21 9.74
C ALA A 280 13.72 -0.45 10.93
N GLU A 281 14.54 0.15 11.81
CA GLU A 281 14.05 0.99 12.91
C GLU A 281 13.35 2.26 12.40
N ILE A 282 13.90 2.93 11.39
CA ILE A 282 13.28 4.11 10.76
C ILE A 282 11.95 3.69 10.11
N GLY A 283 11.91 2.55 9.43
CA GLY A 283 10.67 1.97 8.90
C GLY A 283 9.63 1.75 10.00
N ALA A 284 10.00 1.09 11.10
CA ALA A 284 9.09 0.79 12.21
C ALA A 284 8.53 2.06 12.87
N GLN A 285 9.33 3.12 13.01
CA GLN A 285 8.87 4.44 13.48
C GLN A 285 7.81 5.05 12.54
N ASN A 286 7.85 4.69 11.26
CA ASN A 286 6.91 5.09 10.23
C ASN A 286 5.81 4.07 9.95
N ARG A 287 5.67 3.03 10.79
CA ARG A 287 4.68 1.94 10.64
C ARG A 287 4.88 1.09 9.38
N ILE A 288 6.12 0.99 8.93
CA ILE A 288 6.53 0.16 7.80
C ILE A 288 7.50 -0.88 8.32
N GLU A 289 7.06 -2.14 8.37
CA GLU A 289 7.93 -3.26 8.68
C GLU A 289 8.75 -3.63 7.45
N PHE A 290 10.03 -3.28 7.46
CA PHE A 290 10.98 -3.78 6.47
C PHE A 290 11.47 -5.16 6.88
N VAL A 291 11.04 -6.18 6.13
CA VAL A 291 11.53 -7.55 6.30
C VAL A 291 12.83 -7.67 5.50
N ILE A 292 13.95 -7.43 6.18
CA ILE A 292 15.27 -7.42 5.55
C ILE A 292 15.77 -8.86 5.37
N GLU A 293 15.92 -9.28 4.12
CA GLU A 293 16.54 -10.54 3.74
C GLU A 293 18.07 -10.51 3.98
N PRO A 294 18.74 -11.68 4.05
CA PRO A 294 20.19 -11.74 4.13
C PRO A 294 20.87 -11.01 2.96
N VAL A 295 21.96 -10.29 3.26
CA VAL A 295 22.76 -9.57 2.25
C VAL A 295 23.28 -10.53 1.19
N THR A 296 22.94 -10.25 -0.07
CA THR A 296 23.46 -10.96 -1.24
C THR A 296 24.73 -10.28 -1.72
N LEU A 297 25.83 -11.02 -1.79
CA LEU A 297 27.09 -10.49 -2.34
C LEU A 297 27.10 -10.66 -3.86
N LEU A 298 27.43 -9.60 -4.59
CA LEU A 298 27.66 -9.65 -6.03
C LEU A 298 29.15 -9.40 -6.32
N GLU A 299 29.87 -10.46 -6.71
CA GLU A 299 31.34 -10.42 -6.89
C GLU A 299 31.77 -9.90 -8.28
N ASP A 300 30.83 -9.53 -9.15
CA ASP A 300 31.17 -8.97 -10.45
C ASP A 300 31.70 -7.54 -10.27
N THR A 301 33.00 -7.38 -10.50
CA THR A 301 33.70 -6.10 -10.42
C THR A 301 33.15 -5.01 -11.34
N ALA A 302 32.32 -5.35 -12.34
CA ALA A 302 31.62 -4.36 -13.14
C ALA A 302 30.53 -3.61 -12.34
N PHE A 303 30.08 -4.15 -11.22
CA PHE A 303 29.01 -3.57 -10.39
C PHE A 303 29.50 -2.72 -9.22
N THR A 304 30.81 -2.71 -8.95
CA THR A 304 31.37 -1.95 -7.81
C THR A 304 31.11 -0.45 -7.97
N SER A 305 31.34 0.08 -9.17
CA SER A 305 31.00 1.46 -9.53
C SER A 305 30.20 1.52 -10.82
N VAL A 306 28.98 2.07 -10.75
CA VAL A 306 28.03 2.14 -11.86
C VAL A 306 27.53 3.56 -12.08
N SER A 307 26.93 3.83 -13.23
CA SER A 307 26.32 5.14 -13.48
C SER A 307 25.06 5.31 -12.65
N ALA A 308 24.80 6.52 -12.20
CA ALA A 308 23.51 6.92 -11.66
C ALA A 308 22.36 6.82 -12.69
N SER A 309 22.68 6.75 -13.98
CA SER A 309 21.67 6.56 -15.02
C SER A 309 21.19 5.12 -15.07
N PHE A 310 19.89 4.93 -14.84
CA PHE A 310 19.20 3.64 -15.03
C PHE A 310 18.98 3.27 -16.51
N LEU A 311 19.52 4.06 -17.45
CA LEU A 311 19.65 3.71 -18.87
C LEU A 311 21.03 3.13 -19.22
N ASP A 312 22.01 3.20 -18.31
CA ASP A 312 23.31 2.57 -18.52
C ASP A 312 23.19 1.05 -18.49
N ALA A 313 23.84 0.37 -19.45
CA ALA A 313 23.75 -1.08 -19.59
C ALA A 313 24.27 -1.84 -18.36
N THR A 314 25.27 -1.30 -17.66
CA THR A 314 25.84 -1.92 -16.46
C THR A 314 24.91 -1.73 -15.28
N THR A 315 24.36 -0.53 -15.11
CA THR A 315 23.35 -0.23 -14.09
C THR A 315 22.10 -1.10 -14.27
N ILE A 316 21.59 -1.23 -15.51
CA ILE A 316 20.47 -2.12 -15.85
C ILE A 316 20.80 -3.57 -15.46
N SER A 317 21.99 -4.06 -15.81
CA SER A 317 22.43 -5.42 -15.51
C SER A 317 22.53 -5.68 -13.99
N LEU A 318 22.96 -4.67 -13.22
CA LEU A 318 23.00 -4.72 -11.76
C LEU A 318 21.59 -4.79 -11.17
N VAL A 319 20.71 -3.85 -11.50
CA VAL A 319 19.38 -3.79 -10.86
C VAL A 319 18.47 -4.95 -11.28
N SER A 320 18.77 -5.58 -12.42
CA SER A 320 18.13 -6.81 -12.87
C SER A 320 18.49 -8.04 -12.03
N GLN A 321 19.49 -7.97 -11.16
CA GLN A 321 19.76 -9.03 -10.16
C GLN A 321 18.68 -9.07 -9.07
N GLY A 322 17.99 -7.96 -8.85
CA GLY A 322 16.88 -7.83 -7.90
C GLY A 322 15.67 -8.69 -8.28
N ASP A 323 14.77 -8.88 -7.32
CA ASP A 323 13.48 -9.53 -7.55
C ASP A 323 12.42 -8.54 -8.00
N ALA A 324 11.42 -9.03 -8.76
CA ALA A 324 10.38 -8.17 -9.34
C ALA A 324 9.46 -7.57 -8.25
N ASP A 325 9.23 -8.33 -7.19
CA ASP A 325 8.20 -8.07 -6.18
C ASP A 325 8.85 -7.76 -4.82
N SER A 326 10.00 -7.09 -4.83
CA SER A 326 10.76 -6.77 -3.63
C SER A 326 11.43 -5.41 -3.74
N LEU A 327 11.70 -4.81 -2.59
CA LEU A 327 12.50 -3.60 -2.50
C LEU A 327 13.98 -3.98 -2.62
N ASN A 328 14.56 -3.81 -3.80
CA ASN A 328 15.96 -4.14 -4.05
C ASN A 328 16.88 -2.95 -3.75
N LEU A 329 17.80 -3.11 -2.80
CA LEU A 329 18.77 -2.10 -2.41
C LEU A 329 20.17 -2.54 -2.82
N PHE A 330 20.85 -1.75 -3.64
CA PHE A 330 22.19 -2.03 -4.13
C PHE A 330 23.20 -1.09 -3.48
N PHE A 331 24.08 -1.65 -2.67
CA PHE A 331 25.12 -0.94 -1.94
C PHE A 331 26.43 -1.00 -2.75
N LEU A 332 26.75 0.14 -3.36
CA LEU A 332 27.85 0.36 -4.29
C LEU A 332 29.14 0.80 -3.58
N GLU A 333 30.28 0.61 -4.24
CA GLU A 333 31.54 1.26 -3.85
C GLU A 333 31.45 2.77 -4.08
N ASP A 334 31.03 3.17 -5.30
CA ASP A 334 30.87 4.57 -5.70
C ASP A 334 30.01 4.69 -6.96
N PHE A 335 29.59 5.90 -7.32
CA PHE A 335 29.08 6.21 -8.65
C PHE A 335 30.23 6.52 -9.63
N LEU A 336 29.94 6.61 -10.94
CA LEU A 336 30.99 6.91 -11.92
C LEU A 336 31.55 8.33 -11.74
N ALA A 337 32.83 8.51 -12.09
CA ALA A 337 33.55 9.76 -11.87
C ALA A 337 32.82 10.99 -12.45
N GLY A 338 32.50 11.94 -11.57
CA GLY A 338 31.76 13.16 -11.91
C GLY A 338 30.31 13.16 -11.39
N GLU A 339 29.81 12.01 -10.96
CA GLU A 339 28.56 11.86 -10.22
C GLU A 339 28.87 11.94 -8.72
N SER A 340 28.16 12.80 -7.97
CA SER A 340 28.35 12.98 -6.52
C SER A 340 27.01 12.76 -5.83
N LEU A 341 26.56 11.51 -5.85
CA LEU A 341 25.31 11.08 -5.24
C LEU A 341 25.58 10.16 -4.05
N ALA A 342 24.75 10.28 -3.03
CA ALA A 342 24.76 9.37 -1.89
C ALA A 342 23.79 8.20 -2.09
N GLY A 343 22.70 8.44 -2.81
CA GLY A 343 21.76 7.42 -3.26
C GLY A 343 20.97 7.92 -4.47
N ILE A 344 20.27 7.00 -5.14
CA ILE A 344 19.29 7.32 -6.19
C ILE A 344 18.29 6.16 -6.36
N SER A 345 17.01 6.50 -6.47
CA SER A 345 15.95 5.57 -6.84
C SER A 345 15.81 5.37 -8.35
N GLY A 346 15.52 4.14 -8.76
CA GLY A 346 15.23 3.79 -10.15
C GLY A 346 13.93 4.36 -10.69
N GLY A 347 13.06 4.91 -9.85
CA GLY A 347 11.85 5.57 -10.31
C GLY A 347 11.00 6.09 -9.17
N VAL A 348 9.91 6.76 -9.53
CA VAL A 348 8.96 7.31 -8.55
C VAL A 348 7.50 7.09 -9.02
N PRO A 349 6.85 6.00 -8.61
CA PRO A 349 7.47 4.79 -8.09
C PRO A 349 8.31 4.05 -9.14
N GLY A 350 9.09 3.08 -8.65
CA GLY A 350 9.78 2.10 -9.47
C GLY A 350 8.84 1.21 -10.28
N SER A 351 9.42 0.31 -11.06
CA SER A 351 8.72 -0.50 -12.06
C SER A 351 8.02 -1.76 -11.54
N PHE A 352 8.02 -1.98 -10.22
CA PHE A 352 7.39 -3.07 -9.45
C PHE A 352 6.61 -4.14 -10.22
N GLY A 353 6.91 -5.41 -9.97
CA GLY A 353 6.35 -6.52 -10.74
C GLY A 353 7.14 -6.84 -12.01
N THR A 354 8.16 -6.03 -12.33
CA THR A 354 9.01 -6.26 -13.52
C THR A 354 10.50 -6.08 -13.19
N LYS A 355 11.33 -7.03 -13.66
CA LYS A 355 12.79 -6.91 -13.60
C LYS A 355 13.27 -6.11 -14.82
N ASN A 356 13.31 -4.79 -14.69
CA ASN A 356 13.81 -3.90 -15.74
C ASN A 356 14.86 -2.93 -15.21
N GLY A 357 15.27 -1.98 -16.06
CA GLY A 357 16.28 -0.99 -15.75
C GLY A 357 15.99 -0.10 -14.55
N ASN A 358 14.78 -0.10 -13.99
CA ASN A 358 14.35 0.79 -12.91
C ASN A 358 13.97 0.01 -11.63
N ASN A 359 14.42 -1.25 -11.52
CA ASN A 359 14.05 -2.20 -10.47
C ASN A 359 14.92 -2.12 -9.19
N GLY A 360 15.11 -0.92 -8.64
CA GLY A 360 15.83 -0.82 -7.37
C GLY A 360 16.29 0.58 -6.99
N VAL A 361 17.01 0.62 -5.88
CA VAL A 361 17.67 1.80 -5.31
C VAL A 361 19.16 1.55 -5.24
N LEU A 362 19.96 2.54 -5.63
CA LEU A 362 21.42 2.51 -5.54
C LEU A 362 21.87 3.37 -4.36
N ILE A 363 22.79 2.89 -3.53
CA ILE A 363 23.34 3.59 -2.36
C ILE A 363 24.86 3.56 -2.42
N ASN A 364 25.52 4.70 -2.26
CA ASN A 364 26.98 4.84 -2.26
C ASN A 364 27.59 4.42 -0.91
N ALA A 365 27.51 3.12 -0.61
CA ALA A 365 27.84 2.58 0.69
C ALA A 365 29.35 2.65 0.99
N GLY A 366 30.21 2.43 0.00
CA GLY A 366 31.65 2.50 0.15
C GLY A 366 32.11 3.87 0.66
N THR A 367 31.53 4.94 0.11
CA THR A 367 31.80 6.30 0.57
C THR A 367 31.13 6.61 1.92
N LEU A 368 29.84 6.28 2.07
CA LEU A 368 29.08 6.65 3.26
C LEU A 368 29.56 5.94 4.53
N LEU A 369 29.96 4.68 4.43
CA LEU A 369 30.40 3.85 5.54
C LEU A 369 31.93 3.80 5.72
N ALA A 370 32.69 4.63 4.99
CA ALA A 370 34.15 4.58 4.96
C ALA A 370 34.83 4.71 6.34
N ASP A 371 34.22 5.45 7.28
CA ASP A 371 34.76 5.64 8.64
C ASP A 371 34.13 4.72 9.70
N GLY A 372 33.07 3.98 9.33
CA GLY A 372 32.33 3.07 10.21
C GLY A 372 31.71 3.72 11.44
N SER A 373 31.54 5.04 11.46
CA SER A 373 30.98 5.77 12.60
C SER A 373 29.47 5.58 12.73
N GLU A 374 28.95 5.79 13.94
CA GLU A 374 27.49 5.79 14.19
C GLU A 374 26.76 6.84 13.33
N SER A 375 27.41 7.98 13.03
CA SER A 375 26.85 9.00 12.14
C SER A 375 26.74 8.47 10.71
N SER A 376 27.81 7.87 10.19
CA SER A 376 27.80 7.25 8.86
C SER A 376 26.76 6.14 8.73
N ILE A 377 26.57 5.35 9.78
CA ILE A 377 25.52 4.32 9.83
C ILE A 377 24.13 4.96 9.78
N GLN A 378 23.90 6.01 10.56
CA GLN A 378 22.65 6.78 10.55
C GLN A 378 22.38 7.38 9.17
N ASP A 379 23.34 8.10 8.61
CA ASP A 379 23.24 8.80 7.33
C ASP A 379 22.93 7.79 6.20
N THR A 380 23.62 6.65 6.18
CA THR A 380 23.37 5.59 5.19
C THR A 380 21.93 5.07 5.28
N ALA A 381 21.42 4.87 6.49
CA ALA A 381 20.06 4.38 6.71
C ALA A 381 18.99 5.41 6.33
N GLU A 382 19.21 6.69 6.64
CA GLU A 382 18.31 7.78 6.26
C GLU A 382 18.26 8.00 4.75
N ILE A 383 19.42 7.98 4.10
CA ILE A 383 19.53 8.09 2.63
C ILE A 383 18.84 6.88 1.98
N ALA A 384 19.09 5.66 2.48
CA ALA A 384 18.37 4.49 2.00
C ALA A 384 16.86 4.65 2.20
N PHE A 385 16.40 5.12 3.36
CA PHE A 385 14.97 5.33 3.61
C PHE A 385 14.34 6.37 2.67
N HIS A 386 15.06 7.46 2.39
CA HIS A 386 14.67 8.50 1.45
C HIS A 386 14.48 7.94 0.04
N GLU A 387 15.49 7.26 -0.50
CA GLU A 387 15.41 6.68 -1.85
C GLU A 387 14.37 5.55 -1.95
N VAL A 388 14.19 4.80 -0.86
CA VAL A 388 13.09 3.82 -0.74
C VAL A 388 11.73 4.50 -0.80
N GLY A 389 11.58 5.66 -0.15
CA GLY A 389 10.39 6.48 -0.26
C GLY A 389 10.08 6.81 -1.71
N HIS A 390 11.07 7.25 -2.49
CA HIS A 390 10.92 7.48 -3.92
C HIS A 390 10.48 6.22 -4.67
N LEU A 391 11.21 5.12 -4.49
CA LEU A 391 10.89 3.87 -5.18
C LEU A 391 9.44 3.45 -4.90
N LEU A 392 8.96 3.61 -3.67
CA LEU A 392 7.60 3.27 -3.26
C LEU A 392 6.53 4.31 -3.63
N GLY A 393 6.90 5.51 -4.11
CA GLY A 393 5.99 6.50 -4.72
C GLY A 393 5.98 7.90 -4.09
N LEU A 394 6.84 8.18 -3.11
CA LEU A 394 6.97 9.49 -2.46
C LEU A 394 7.88 10.44 -3.23
N TYR A 395 7.69 11.73 -3.00
CA TYR A 395 8.39 12.81 -3.69
C TYR A 395 9.18 13.61 -2.70
N HIS A 396 10.11 14.39 -3.25
CA HIS A 396 10.63 15.50 -2.50
C HIS A 396 9.48 16.39 -2.05
N THR A 397 9.34 16.59 -0.74
CA THR A 397 8.36 17.54 -0.19
C THR A 397 8.63 18.94 -0.74
N THR A 398 9.92 19.26 -0.88
CA THR A 398 10.43 20.43 -1.59
C THR A 398 11.69 20.06 -2.36
N GLU A 399 11.75 20.43 -3.64
CA GLU A 399 12.93 20.28 -4.48
C GLU A 399 14.02 21.34 -4.25
N ALA A 400 15.26 21.02 -4.65
CA ALA A 400 16.44 21.86 -4.41
C ALA A 400 16.30 23.32 -4.85
N ARG A 401 15.53 23.59 -5.91
CA ARG A 401 15.31 24.94 -6.46
C ARG A 401 13.89 25.46 -6.26
N PHE A 402 13.16 24.93 -5.28
CA PHE A 402 11.72 25.21 -5.09
C PHE A 402 10.88 24.94 -6.35
N SER A 403 11.40 24.15 -7.29
CA SER A 403 10.84 23.95 -8.63
C SER A 403 9.60 23.06 -8.60
N PHE A 404 9.49 22.24 -7.56
CA PHE A 404 8.43 21.29 -7.35
C PHE A 404 8.21 21.12 -5.85
N VAL A 405 6.94 20.95 -5.48
CA VAL A 405 6.50 20.51 -4.15
C VAL A 405 5.70 19.24 -4.36
N ASP A 406 5.73 18.33 -3.40
CA ASP A 406 4.91 17.13 -3.51
C ASP A 406 3.42 17.47 -3.55
N VAL A 407 2.63 16.47 -3.93
CA VAL A 407 1.21 16.67 -4.19
C VAL A 407 0.33 16.41 -2.97
N LEU A 408 0.94 16.09 -1.84
CA LEU A 408 0.26 15.68 -0.61
C LEU A 408 -0.18 16.94 0.16
N ASP A 409 -1.38 16.90 0.74
CA ASP A 409 -1.97 18.11 1.35
C ASP A 409 -1.40 18.39 2.75
N ASP A 410 -0.82 17.37 3.40
CA ASP A 410 -0.37 17.41 4.79
C ASP A 410 1.14 17.67 4.96
N THR A 411 1.87 17.87 3.87
CA THR A 411 3.27 18.30 3.84
C THR A 411 3.34 19.84 3.77
N PRO A 412 4.14 20.50 4.63
CA PRO A 412 4.29 21.94 4.57
C PRO A 412 4.93 22.40 3.25
N VAL A 413 4.32 23.39 2.60
CA VAL A 413 4.83 23.94 1.33
C VAL A 413 5.99 24.91 1.59
N CYS A 414 7.17 24.62 1.03
CA CYS A 414 8.28 25.56 0.97
C CYS A 414 8.32 26.29 -0.39
N GLU A 415 7.79 27.51 -0.46
CA GLU A 415 7.84 28.32 -1.68
C GLU A 415 9.01 29.32 -1.68
N ALA A 416 9.72 29.44 -2.82
CA ALA A 416 10.81 30.40 -2.99
C ALA A 416 10.38 31.84 -2.65
N SER A 417 9.18 32.25 -3.05
CA SER A 417 8.70 33.63 -2.84
C SER A 417 8.53 34.02 -1.37
N VAL A 418 8.48 33.03 -0.49
CA VAL A 418 8.26 33.19 0.96
C VAL A 418 9.50 32.81 1.76
N HIS A 419 10.21 31.74 1.37
CA HIS A 419 11.22 31.09 2.20
C HIS A 419 12.65 31.29 1.72
N ASP A 420 12.89 31.73 0.48
CA ASP A 420 14.24 32.02 -0.04
C ASP A 420 14.78 33.34 0.56
N ALA A 421 15.05 33.33 1.87
CA ALA A 421 15.37 34.50 2.66
C ALA A 421 16.75 35.09 2.29
N ASN A 422 17.66 34.25 1.79
CA ASN A 422 18.98 34.65 1.33
C ASN A 422 19.03 34.98 -0.18
N ASN A 423 17.95 34.68 -0.92
CA ASN A 423 17.75 34.92 -2.34
C ASN A 423 18.82 34.23 -3.23
N ASP A 424 19.25 33.03 -2.84
CA ASP A 424 20.17 32.18 -3.60
C ASP A 424 19.45 31.15 -4.50
N GLY A 425 18.13 31.02 -4.34
CA GLY A 425 17.29 30.10 -5.11
C GLY A 425 17.48 28.63 -4.73
N VAL A 426 18.02 28.34 -3.54
CA VAL A 426 18.29 26.98 -3.05
C VAL A 426 17.53 26.73 -1.74
N ALA A 427 16.53 25.85 -1.81
CA ALA A 427 15.75 25.44 -0.65
C ALA A 427 16.67 24.78 0.39
N ASN A 428 16.67 25.22 1.64
CA ASN A 428 17.53 24.59 2.64
C ASN A 428 16.88 24.47 4.02
N ALA A 429 17.57 23.72 4.87
CA ALA A 429 17.17 23.38 6.22
C ALA A 429 16.81 24.57 7.13
N ASN A 430 17.36 25.76 6.90
CA ASN A 430 17.08 26.94 7.71
C ASN A 430 15.87 27.74 7.21
N GLU A 431 15.43 27.46 5.99
CA GLU A 431 14.42 28.23 5.27
C GLU A 431 13.09 27.48 5.19
N CYS A 432 13.16 26.16 5.01
CA CYS A 432 12.01 25.36 4.70
C CYS A 432 11.35 24.72 5.93
N PRO A 433 10.01 24.84 6.09
CA PRO A 433 9.28 24.29 7.22
C PRO A 433 9.20 22.75 7.23
N ASP A 434 9.41 22.12 6.08
CA ASP A 434 9.42 20.68 5.84
C ASP A 434 10.83 20.07 5.88
N ALA A 435 11.86 20.84 6.24
CA ALA A 435 13.26 20.41 6.21
C ALA A 435 13.60 19.16 7.05
N ALA A 436 12.77 18.85 8.06
CA ALA A 436 12.94 17.66 8.88
C ALA A 436 12.19 16.44 8.31
N ASN A 437 11.38 16.60 7.25
CA ASN A 437 10.71 15.48 6.62
C ASN A 437 11.78 14.56 5.97
N PRO A 438 11.67 13.23 6.12
CA PRO A 438 12.61 12.29 5.51
C PRO A 438 12.71 12.41 3.99
N MET A 439 11.67 12.94 3.35
CA MET A 439 11.63 13.18 1.91
C MET A 439 12.01 14.62 1.52
N PHE A 440 12.60 15.43 2.41
CA PHE A 440 13.16 16.71 1.98
C PHE A 440 14.43 16.45 1.14
N TRP A 441 14.64 17.19 0.04
CA TRP A 441 15.72 16.93 -0.94
C TRP A 441 17.15 16.93 -0.35
N PHE A 442 17.34 17.57 0.81
CA PHE A 442 18.64 17.72 1.45
C PHE A 442 18.62 17.11 2.85
N ASN A 443 19.41 16.06 3.07
CA ASN A 443 19.63 15.56 4.42
C ASN A 443 20.67 16.43 5.15
N SER A 444 20.31 16.94 6.33
CA SER A 444 21.16 17.77 7.17
C SER A 444 21.47 17.04 8.47
N ILE A 445 22.74 16.74 8.73
CA ILE A 445 23.22 16.14 10.00
C ILE A 445 22.89 16.96 11.26
N LEU A 446 22.34 18.17 11.10
CA LEU A 446 21.96 19.07 12.19
C LEU A 446 20.46 19.04 12.51
N ILE A 447 19.66 18.34 11.72
CA ILE A 447 18.21 18.23 11.89
C ILE A 447 17.85 16.77 12.08
N GLU A 448 17.28 16.46 13.24
CA GLU A 448 16.69 15.14 13.49
C GLU A 448 15.44 14.97 12.61
N PRO A 449 15.37 13.91 11.78
CA PRO A 449 14.20 13.68 10.93
C PRO A 449 12.93 13.45 11.73
N THR A 450 11.82 13.98 11.23
CA THR A 450 10.47 13.68 11.73
C THR A 450 9.93 12.40 11.11
N ALA A 451 8.86 11.83 11.69
CA ALA A 451 8.11 10.78 11.01
C ALA A 451 7.44 11.32 9.73
N LEU A 452 7.22 10.43 8.77
CA LEU A 452 6.38 10.66 7.59
C LEU A 452 4.97 11.10 8.02
N THR A 453 4.37 11.95 7.19
CA THR A 453 2.99 12.42 7.36
C THR A 453 1.97 11.29 7.12
N ALA A 454 0.69 11.56 7.38
CA ALA A 454 -0.35 10.55 7.21
C ALA A 454 -0.57 10.23 5.72
N ASP A 455 -0.53 11.24 4.86
CA ASP A 455 -0.70 11.06 3.42
C ASP A 455 0.54 10.38 2.80
N GLN A 456 1.75 10.67 3.29
CA GLN A 456 2.95 9.95 2.89
C GLN A 456 2.84 8.46 3.23
N LYS A 457 2.40 8.12 4.44
CA LYS A 457 2.15 6.72 4.84
C LYS A 457 1.06 6.09 3.99
N HIS A 458 -0.01 6.82 3.65
CA HIS A 458 -1.04 6.34 2.74
C HIS A 458 -0.43 5.90 1.40
N VAL A 459 0.42 6.71 0.77
CA VAL A 459 1.07 6.32 -0.49
C VAL A 459 1.88 5.03 -0.33
N LEU A 460 2.70 4.93 0.72
CA LEU A 460 3.53 3.75 0.97
C LEU A 460 2.70 2.49 1.25
N PHE A 461 1.60 2.62 1.99
CA PHE A 461 0.71 1.51 2.35
C PHE A 461 -0.04 0.99 1.13
N TYR A 462 -0.26 1.81 0.12
CA TYR A 462 -0.88 1.45 -1.16
C TYR A 462 0.15 1.11 -2.25
N SER A 463 1.44 1.13 -1.95
CA SER A 463 2.48 0.72 -2.90
C SER A 463 2.21 -0.71 -3.42
N PRO A 464 2.52 -1.04 -4.69
CA PRO A 464 2.18 -2.33 -5.28
C PRO A 464 2.76 -3.54 -4.54
N ILE A 465 3.97 -3.41 -3.98
CA ILE A 465 4.67 -4.49 -3.26
C ILE A 465 4.45 -4.48 -1.74
N ALA A 466 3.70 -3.50 -1.23
CA ALA A 466 3.34 -3.44 0.18
C ALA A 466 2.26 -4.48 0.51
N VAL A 467 2.31 -5.05 1.71
CA VAL A 467 1.30 -5.99 2.23
C VAL A 467 0.77 -5.44 3.54
N PRO A 468 -0.54 -5.50 3.85
CA PRO A 468 -1.04 -5.07 5.15
C PRO A 468 -0.32 -5.82 6.28
N GLY A 469 0.21 -5.10 7.26
CA GLY A 469 0.96 -5.70 8.36
C GLY A 469 0.05 -6.45 9.31
N SER A 470 0.58 -7.50 9.94
CA SER A 470 -0.03 -8.18 11.09
C SER A 470 0.67 -7.68 12.35
N LEU A 471 0.14 -6.67 13.04
CA LEU A 471 0.70 -6.29 14.34
C LEU A 471 0.59 -7.42 15.37
#